data_AF-A0A0C3EIR2-F1
#
_entry.id   AF-A0A0C3EIR2-F1
#
_cell.length_a   1.000
_cell.length_b   1.000
_cell.length_c   1.000
_cell.angle_alpha   90.00
_cell.angle_beta   90.00
_cell.angle_gamma   90.00
#
_symmetry.space_group_name_H-M   'P 1'
#
loop_
_entity.id
_entity.type
_entity.pdbx_description
1 polymer ?
#
loop_
_entity_poly.entity_id
_entity_poly.type
_entity_poly.pdbx_seq_one_letter_code
_entity_poly.pdbx_strand_id
1 'polypeptide(L)'
;MPAEPSQTTGLPAEQLRDAINALMHTVTALLEGEPTQGVLETALNSHDALRDQLAAQAHDATTLAALQRIEQFITIQAGHYYQMASVDFDEQQNSRFLTLFARQLLGLDGIGPATARQLFQLGVFTPEHFFTLAPKEVAQLDLPAATLARLIPLHAQAPSLERFSETS
;
A
#
# COMPACT_ATOMS: atom_id res chain seq x y z
N MET A 1 29.58 -42.11 -15.95
CA MET A 1 29.31 -40.91 -15.12
C MET A 1 28.33 -40.05 -15.88
N PRO A 2 27.02 -40.03 -15.56
CA PRO A 2 26.11 -39.06 -16.16
C PRO A 2 26.18 -37.76 -15.37
N ALA A 3 26.21 -36.64 -16.09
CA ALA A 3 26.22 -35.30 -15.55
C ALA A 3 24.90 -35.02 -14.81
N GLU A 4 25.00 -34.50 -13.58
CA GLU A 4 23.85 -34.02 -12.82
C GLU A 4 23.16 -32.87 -13.55
N PRO A 5 21.82 -32.85 -13.62
CA PRO A 5 21.09 -31.72 -14.17
C PRO A 5 21.32 -30.51 -13.27
N SER A 6 21.77 -29.41 -13.88
CA SER A 6 21.93 -28.11 -13.24
C SER A 6 20.66 -27.73 -12.50
N GLN A 7 20.72 -27.77 -11.17
CA GLN A 7 19.68 -27.23 -10.30
C GLN A 7 19.65 -25.72 -10.54
N THR A 8 18.71 -25.27 -11.35
CA THR A 8 18.32 -23.86 -11.40
C THR A 8 17.79 -23.50 -10.02
N THR A 9 18.55 -22.69 -9.30
CA THR A 9 18.24 -22.14 -7.97
C THR A 9 17.10 -21.12 -8.06
N GLY A 10 15.93 -21.53 -8.55
CA GLY A 10 14.68 -20.80 -8.37
C GLY A 10 14.05 -21.22 -7.05
N LEU A 11 13.38 -20.30 -6.35
CA LEU A 11 12.48 -20.64 -5.23
C LEU A 11 11.60 -21.82 -5.67
N PRO A 12 11.41 -22.85 -4.83
CA PRO A 12 10.53 -23.96 -5.15
C PRO A 12 9.17 -23.40 -5.54
N ALA A 13 8.61 -23.83 -6.67
CA ALA A 13 7.29 -23.37 -7.13
C ALA A 13 6.20 -23.53 -6.06
N GLU A 14 6.41 -24.47 -5.12
CA GLU A 14 5.63 -24.68 -3.91
C GLU A 14 5.62 -23.45 -2.99
N GLN A 15 6.77 -22.82 -2.71
CA GLN A 15 6.84 -21.64 -1.85
C GLN A 15 6.13 -20.42 -2.45
N LEU A 16 6.26 -20.22 -3.76
CA LEU A 16 5.56 -19.15 -4.47
C LEU A 16 4.04 -19.39 -4.45
N ARG A 17 3.62 -20.65 -4.68
CA ARG A 17 2.21 -21.04 -4.60
C ARG A 17 1.64 -20.81 -3.22
N ASP A 18 2.39 -21.15 -2.17
CA ASP A 18 1.97 -20.95 -0.79
C ASP A 18 1.83 -19.46 -0.45
N ALA A 19 2.77 -18.62 -0.90
CA ALA A 19 2.69 -17.17 -0.73
C ALA A 19 1.47 -16.57 -1.45
N ILE A 20 1.19 -17.00 -2.68
CA ILE A 20 -0.01 -16.58 -3.43
C ILE A 20 -1.28 -17.03 -2.71
N ASN A 21 -1.35 -18.27 -2.23
CA ASN A 21 -2.51 -18.79 -1.51
C ASN A 21 -2.76 -18.03 -0.21
N ALA A 22 -1.70 -17.70 0.54
CA ALA A 22 -1.80 -16.91 1.77
C ALA A 22 -2.33 -15.49 1.50
N LEU A 23 -1.81 -14.83 0.46
CA LEU A 23 -2.30 -13.51 0.04
C LEU A 23 -3.76 -13.59 -0.43
N MET A 24 -4.12 -14.58 -1.25
CA MET A 24 -5.49 -14.77 -1.71
C MET A 24 -6.44 -14.99 -0.53
N HIS A 25 -6.09 -15.88 0.41
CA HIS A 25 -6.93 -16.14 1.58
C HIS A 25 -7.17 -14.90 2.42
N THR A 26 -6.14 -14.10 2.66
CA THR A 26 -6.24 -12.86 3.45
C THR A 26 -7.02 -11.76 2.73
N VAL A 27 -6.83 -11.60 1.42
CA VAL A 27 -7.59 -10.64 0.61
C VAL A 27 -9.06 -11.05 0.52
N THR A 28 -9.37 -12.33 0.35
CA THR A 28 -10.76 -12.84 0.41
C THR A 28 -11.40 -12.55 1.76
N ALA A 29 -10.68 -12.75 2.86
CA ALA A 29 -11.20 -12.42 4.20
C ALA A 29 -11.51 -10.92 4.35
N LEU A 30 -10.70 -10.04 3.74
CA LEU A 30 -10.96 -8.59 3.71
C LEU A 30 -12.16 -8.20 2.82
N LEU A 31 -12.47 -9.00 1.79
CA LEU A 31 -13.61 -8.75 0.90
C LEU A 31 -14.94 -9.26 1.48
N GLU A 32 -14.90 -10.38 2.19
CA GLU A 32 -16.10 -11.10 2.67
C GLU A 32 -16.45 -10.78 4.13
N GLY A 33 -15.50 -10.28 4.92
CA GLY A 33 -15.65 -10.07 6.36
C GLY A 33 -15.38 -8.64 6.81
N GLU A 34 -15.63 -8.38 8.10
CA GLU A 34 -15.22 -7.12 8.73
C GLU A 34 -13.69 -7.12 8.92
N PRO A 35 -12.97 -6.08 8.46
CA PRO A 35 -11.54 -6.01 8.62
C PRO A 35 -11.20 -5.90 10.11
N THR A 36 -10.27 -6.75 10.55
CA THR A 36 -9.63 -6.63 11.87
C THR A 36 -8.17 -6.24 11.69
N GLN A 37 -7.57 -5.61 12.69
CA GLN A 37 -6.15 -5.27 12.65
C GLN A 37 -5.28 -6.49 12.32
N GLY A 38 -5.56 -7.65 12.92
CA GLY A 38 -4.78 -8.87 12.67
C GLY A 38 -4.86 -9.36 11.22
N VAL A 39 -6.05 -9.30 10.60
CA VAL A 39 -6.23 -9.69 9.19
C VAL A 39 -5.51 -8.71 8.27
N LEU A 40 -5.60 -7.41 8.54
CA LEU A 40 -4.92 -6.38 7.75
C LEU A 40 -3.39 -6.51 7.81
N GLU A 41 -2.82 -6.70 9.01
CA GLU A 41 -1.38 -6.91 9.17
C GLU A 41 -0.93 -8.20 8.48
N THR A 42 -1.72 -9.28 8.57
CA THR A 42 -1.41 -10.55 7.90
C THR A 42 -1.46 -10.40 6.38
N ALA A 43 -2.43 -9.66 5.84
CA ALA A 43 -2.53 -9.37 4.42
C ALA A 43 -1.32 -8.57 3.93
N LEU A 44 -0.91 -7.54 4.67
CA LEU A 44 0.25 -6.72 4.35
C LEU A 44 1.56 -7.53 4.38
N ASN A 45 1.75 -8.35 5.42
CA ASN A 45 2.92 -9.22 5.53
C ASN A 45 2.97 -10.28 4.43
N SER A 46 1.82 -10.86 4.06
CA SER A 46 1.72 -11.84 2.97
C SER A 46 2.04 -11.19 1.61
N HIS A 47 1.56 -9.96 1.41
CA HIS A 47 1.89 -9.16 0.24
C HIS A 47 3.40 -8.88 0.17
N ASP A 48 4.02 -8.44 1.26
CA ASP A 48 5.46 -8.13 1.30
C ASP A 48 6.31 -9.37 1.03
N ALA A 49 5.97 -10.50 1.65
CA ALA A 49 6.66 -11.76 1.41
C ALA A 49 6.58 -12.17 -0.07
N LEU A 50 5.39 -12.05 -0.70
CA LEU A 50 5.23 -12.36 -2.11
C LEU A 50 6.01 -11.39 -3.01
N ARG A 51 5.97 -10.08 -2.70
CA ARG A 51 6.72 -9.07 -3.44
C ARG A 51 8.23 -9.32 -3.38
N ASP A 52 8.76 -9.63 -2.20
CA ASP A 52 10.19 -9.86 -2.00
C ASP A 52 10.66 -11.14 -2.73
N GLN A 53 9.82 -12.19 -2.74
CA GLN A 53 10.07 -13.40 -3.52
C GLN A 53 10.06 -13.16 -5.02
N LEU A 54 9.11 -12.35 -5.52
CA LEU A 54 8.99 -12.02 -6.94
C LEU A 54 10.09 -11.07 -7.41
N ALA A 55 10.50 -10.11 -6.58
CA ALA A 55 11.61 -9.20 -6.87
C ALA A 55 12.94 -9.95 -7.14
N ALA A 56 13.11 -11.14 -6.55
CA ALA A 56 14.27 -12.00 -6.77
C ALA A 56 14.26 -12.74 -8.12
N GLN A 57 13.11 -12.80 -8.83
CA GLN A 57 12.95 -13.67 -10.01
C GLN A 57 12.38 -13.00 -11.25
N ALA A 58 11.58 -11.95 -11.11
CA ALA A 58 10.86 -11.36 -12.23
C ALA A 58 10.75 -9.84 -12.10
N HIS A 59 11.19 -9.14 -13.14
CA HIS A 59 10.91 -7.71 -13.37
C HIS A 59 9.78 -7.53 -14.40
N ASP A 60 8.75 -8.39 -14.34
CA ASP A 60 7.59 -8.20 -15.19
C ASP A 60 6.73 -7.05 -14.66
N ALA A 61 6.54 -6.03 -15.50
CA ALA A 61 5.78 -4.83 -15.16
C ALA A 61 4.31 -5.15 -14.81
N THR A 62 3.73 -6.17 -15.44
CA THR A 62 2.33 -6.58 -15.21
C THR A 62 2.17 -7.14 -13.80
N THR A 63 3.09 -8.01 -13.39
CA THR A 63 3.14 -8.60 -12.05
C THR A 63 3.33 -7.53 -10.97
N LEU A 64 4.25 -6.58 -11.18
CA LEU A 64 4.45 -5.44 -10.27
C LEU A 64 3.20 -4.57 -10.15
N ALA A 65 2.53 -4.28 -11.26
CA ALA A 65 1.29 -3.51 -11.25
C ALA A 65 0.14 -4.25 -10.56
N ALA A 66 0.10 -5.58 -10.62
CA ALA A 66 -0.89 -6.38 -9.88
C ALA A 66 -0.63 -6.30 -8.37
N LEU A 67 0.62 -6.48 -7.93
CA LEU A 67 1.00 -6.34 -6.52
C LEU A 67 0.68 -4.96 -5.97
N GLN A 68 1.00 -3.90 -6.72
CA GLN A 68 0.70 -2.52 -6.31
C GLN A 68 -0.80 -2.29 -6.10
N ARG A 69 -1.67 -2.84 -6.96
CA ARG A 69 -3.14 -2.77 -6.77
C ARG A 69 -3.61 -3.52 -5.53
N ILE A 70 -2.98 -4.67 -5.22
CA ILE A 70 -3.30 -5.43 -4.00
C ILE A 70 -2.89 -4.65 -2.75
N GLU A 71 -1.68 -4.07 -2.73
CA GLU A 71 -1.24 -3.23 -1.62
C GLU A 71 -2.14 -2.00 -1.45
N GLN A 72 -2.56 -1.38 -2.56
CA GLN A 72 -3.48 -0.26 -2.55
C GLN A 72 -4.83 -0.67 -1.93
N PHE A 73 -5.38 -1.83 -2.32
CA PHE A 73 -6.60 -2.37 -1.74
C PHE A 73 -6.45 -2.60 -0.23
N ILE A 74 -5.38 -3.25 0.22
CA ILE A 74 -5.11 -3.49 1.64
C ILE A 74 -5.02 -2.16 2.41
N THR A 75 -4.33 -1.17 1.84
CA THR A 75 -4.17 0.17 2.43
C THR A 75 -5.50 0.91 2.56
N ILE A 76 -6.39 0.82 1.56
CA ILE A 76 -7.73 1.41 1.61
C ILE A 76 -8.57 0.75 2.70
N GLN A 77 -8.57 -0.60 2.79
CA GLN A 77 -9.26 -1.32 3.86
C GLN A 77 -8.71 -0.95 5.25
N ALA A 78 -7.39 -0.80 5.37
CA ALA A 78 -6.75 -0.34 6.60
C ALA A 78 -7.17 1.09 6.96
N GLY A 79 -7.30 1.97 5.99
CA GLY A 79 -7.80 3.34 6.19
C GLY A 79 -9.23 3.38 6.70
N HIS A 80 -10.13 2.58 6.11
CA HIS A 80 -11.51 2.45 6.60
C HIS A 80 -11.58 1.87 8.01
N TYR A 81 -10.83 0.80 8.27
CA TYR A 81 -10.71 0.23 9.61
C TYR A 81 -10.20 1.27 10.63
N TYR A 82 -9.17 2.03 10.27
CA TYR A 82 -8.62 3.09 11.11
C TYR A 82 -9.67 4.16 11.44
N GLN A 83 -10.45 4.63 10.47
CA GLN A 83 -11.49 5.62 10.73
C GLN A 83 -12.57 5.13 11.70
N MET A 84 -12.85 3.82 11.72
CA MET A 84 -13.85 3.21 12.59
C MET A 84 -13.31 2.88 13.99
N ALA A 85 -12.08 2.37 14.07
CA ALA A 85 -11.52 1.77 15.30
C ALA A 85 -10.44 2.62 15.99
N SER A 86 -9.91 3.66 15.36
CA SER A 86 -8.76 4.43 15.89
C SER A 86 -9.02 5.13 17.22
N VAL A 87 -10.28 5.41 17.55
CA VAL A 87 -10.67 5.99 18.86
C VAL A 87 -10.30 5.06 20.01
N ASP A 88 -10.30 3.75 19.77
CA ASP A 88 -10.01 2.73 20.78
C ASP A 88 -8.52 2.34 20.82
N PHE A 89 -7.70 2.91 19.93
CA PHE A 89 -6.27 2.60 19.89
C PHE A 89 -5.51 3.30 21.02
N ASP A 90 -4.64 2.56 21.68
CA ASP A 90 -3.58 3.19 22.47
C ASP A 90 -2.52 3.84 21.56
N GLU A 91 -1.66 4.68 22.15
CA GLU A 91 -0.65 5.43 21.40
C GLU A 91 0.33 4.50 20.64
N GLN A 92 0.67 3.35 21.23
CA GLN A 92 1.60 2.40 20.64
C GLN A 92 0.95 1.66 19.46
N GLN A 93 -0.30 1.20 19.62
CA GLN A 93 -1.10 0.58 18.57
C GLN A 93 -1.28 1.54 17.40
N ASN A 94 -1.65 2.79 17.68
CA ASN A 94 -1.82 3.82 16.67
C ASN A 94 -0.51 4.08 15.90
N SER A 95 0.60 4.29 16.61
CA SER A 95 1.91 4.53 16.00
C SER A 95 2.37 3.37 15.13
N ARG A 96 2.19 2.12 15.60
CA ARG A 96 2.48 0.91 14.83
C ARG A 96 1.61 0.83 13.58
N PHE A 97 0.30 1.02 13.72
CA PHE A 97 -0.65 0.94 12.62
C PHE A 97 -0.30 1.93 11.51
N LEU A 98 -0.10 3.20 11.87
CA LEU A 98 0.26 4.25 10.92
C LEU A 98 1.63 4.00 10.29
N THR A 99 2.57 3.40 11.00
CA THR A 99 3.88 3.03 10.43
C THR A 99 3.75 1.97 9.34
N LEU A 100 2.83 1.01 9.52
CA LEU A 100 2.60 -0.05 8.54
C LEU A 100 1.84 0.45 7.32
N PHE A 101 0.72 1.15 7.51
CA PHE A 101 -0.21 1.45 6.42
C PHE A 101 -0.01 2.82 5.76
N ALA A 102 0.63 3.79 6.43
CA ALA A 102 0.93 5.08 5.78
C ALA A 102 2.12 4.99 4.80
N ARG A 103 2.81 3.85 4.71
CA ARG A 103 4.03 3.70 3.91
C ARG A 103 3.83 3.94 2.41
N GLN A 104 2.64 3.67 1.86
CA GLN A 104 2.37 3.93 0.45
C GLN A 104 2.49 5.41 0.09
N LEU A 105 2.20 6.31 1.04
CA LEU A 105 2.34 7.75 0.86
C LEU A 105 3.80 8.21 0.80
N LEU A 106 4.76 7.37 1.19
CA LEU A 106 6.19 7.63 1.01
C LEU A 106 6.61 7.58 -0.47
N GLY A 107 5.76 7.04 -1.35
CA GLY A 107 5.96 7.13 -2.79
C GLY A 107 5.76 8.54 -3.35
N LEU A 108 5.16 9.46 -2.58
CA LEU A 108 5.04 10.86 -2.95
C LEU A 108 6.39 11.57 -2.77
N ASP A 109 6.87 12.22 -3.83
CA ASP A 109 8.17 12.89 -3.79
C ASP A 109 8.19 13.98 -2.70
N GLY A 110 9.28 13.98 -1.93
CA GLY A 110 9.45 14.91 -0.81
C GLY A 110 8.55 14.64 0.40
N ILE A 111 7.86 13.51 0.51
CA ILE A 111 7.05 13.13 1.67
C ILE A 111 7.83 12.18 2.58
N GLY A 112 7.99 12.58 3.85
CA GLY A 112 8.60 11.76 4.89
C GLY A 112 7.58 11.03 5.77
N PRO A 113 8.04 10.12 6.65
CA PRO A 113 7.17 9.32 7.52
C PRO A 113 6.20 10.15 8.38
N ALA A 114 6.65 11.29 8.92
CA ALA A 114 5.78 12.14 9.73
C ALA A 114 4.57 12.66 8.92
N THR A 115 4.82 13.18 7.72
CA THR A 115 3.77 13.71 6.83
C THR A 115 2.87 12.61 6.31
N ALA A 116 3.43 11.44 5.95
CA ALA A 116 2.65 10.28 5.54
C ALA A 116 1.64 9.85 6.61
N ARG A 117 2.08 9.77 7.88
CA ARG A 117 1.18 9.45 9.00
C ARG A 117 0.08 10.49 9.16
N GLN A 118 0.41 11.78 9.09
CA GLN A 118 -0.58 12.85 9.19
C GLN A 118 -1.62 12.78 8.07
N LEU A 119 -1.19 12.58 6.82
CA LEU A 119 -2.08 12.42 5.67
C LEU A 119 -3.03 11.22 5.87
N PHE A 120 -2.50 10.10 6.34
CA PHE A 120 -3.29 8.90 6.63
C PHE A 120 -4.36 9.17 7.70
N GLN A 121 -3.99 9.87 8.78
CA GLN A 121 -4.93 10.29 9.83
C GLN A 121 -6.05 11.19 9.30
N LEU A 122 -5.77 12.00 8.29
CA LEU A 122 -6.73 12.89 7.63
C LEU A 122 -7.58 12.19 6.56
N GLY A 123 -7.46 10.87 6.40
CA GLY A 123 -8.23 10.10 5.42
C GLY A 123 -7.57 9.97 4.05
N VAL A 124 -6.37 10.52 3.87
CA VAL A 124 -5.61 10.41 2.61
C VAL A 124 -4.72 9.19 2.70
N PHE A 125 -5.20 8.03 2.25
CA PHE A 125 -4.53 6.75 2.44
C PHE A 125 -3.51 6.39 1.35
N THR A 126 -3.71 6.85 0.12
CA THR A 126 -2.89 6.47 -1.04
C THR A 126 -2.44 7.69 -1.85
N PRO A 127 -1.33 7.61 -2.60
CA PRO A 127 -0.92 8.65 -3.53
C PRO A 127 -1.99 8.99 -4.56
N GLU A 128 -2.71 7.99 -5.08
CA GLU A 128 -3.78 8.21 -6.04
C GLU A 128 -4.91 9.02 -5.41
N HIS A 129 -5.31 8.68 -4.17
CA HIS A 129 -6.32 9.47 -3.45
C HIS A 129 -5.84 10.92 -3.28
N PHE A 130 -4.58 11.14 -2.89
CA PHE A 130 -4.01 12.49 -2.76
C PHE A 130 -4.16 13.33 -4.04
N PHE A 131 -3.86 12.77 -5.21
CA PHE A 131 -3.96 13.48 -6.49
C PHE A 131 -5.40 13.62 -7.03
N THR A 132 -6.37 12.89 -6.47
CA THR A 132 -7.80 13.06 -6.81
C THR A 132 -8.48 14.17 -6.01
N LEU A 133 -7.85 14.65 -4.94
CA LEU A 133 -8.39 15.76 -4.15
C LEU A 133 -8.47 17.04 -4.98
N ALA A 134 -9.48 17.87 -4.73
CA ALA A 134 -9.50 19.20 -5.30
C ALA A 134 -8.38 20.05 -4.67
N PRO A 135 -7.76 21.00 -5.38
CA PRO A 135 -6.73 21.87 -4.81
C PRO A 135 -7.18 22.61 -3.53
N LYS A 136 -8.48 22.94 -3.45
CA LYS A 136 -9.10 23.54 -2.25
C LYS A 136 -9.13 22.58 -1.06
N GLU A 137 -9.26 21.28 -1.29
CA GLU A 137 -9.32 20.25 -0.24
C GLU A 137 -7.93 20.02 0.32
N VAL A 138 -6.90 19.97 -0.54
CA VAL A 138 -5.50 19.90 -0.11
C VAL A 138 -5.11 21.10 0.76
N ALA A 139 -5.56 22.30 0.39
CA ALA A 139 -5.28 23.52 1.16
C ALA A 139 -6.05 23.60 2.50
N GLN A 140 -7.08 22.77 2.69
CA GLN A 140 -7.88 22.70 3.91
C GLN A 140 -7.50 21.54 4.84
N LEU A 141 -6.53 20.70 4.43
CA LEU A 141 -5.99 19.67 5.31
C LEU A 141 -5.40 20.32 6.57
N ASP A 142 -5.74 19.78 7.74
CA ASP A 142 -5.23 20.23 9.03
C ASP A 142 -3.77 19.79 9.22
N LEU A 143 -2.89 20.42 8.46
CA LEU A 143 -1.46 20.15 8.40
C LEU A 143 -0.67 21.42 8.71
N PRO A 144 0.56 21.29 9.25
CA PRO A 144 1.43 22.45 9.44
C PRO A 144 1.62 23.23 8.14
N ALA A 145 1.65 24.57 8.22
CA ALA A 145 1.78 25.44 7.05
C ALA A 145 3.00 25.09 6.16
N ALA A 146 4.11 24.68 6.78
CA ALA A 146 5.30 24.23 6.06
C ALA A 146 5.07 22.93 5.25
N THR A 147 4.22 22.03 5.75
CA THR A 147 3.82 20.80 5.06
C THR A 147 2.88 21.13 3.90
N LEU A 148 1.88 21.99 4.12
CA LEU A 148 0.97 22.46 3.07
C LEU A 148 1.70 23.16 1.92
N ALA A 149 2.69 24.00 2.23
CA ALA A 149 3.51 24.67 1.23
C ALA A 149 4.29 23.71 0.32
N ARG A 150 4.54 22.47 0.77
CA ARG A 150 5.16 21.40 -0.03
C ARG A 150 4.13 20.57 -0.79
N LEU A 151 2.99 20.29 -0.17
CA LEU A 151 1.93 19.46 -0.76
C LEU A 151 1.17 20.16 -1.89
N ILE A 152 0.90 21.45 -1.78
CA ILE A 152 0.18 22.22 -2.81
C ILE A 152 0.90 22.18 -4.17
N PRO A 153 2.20 22.52 -4.28
CA PRO A 153 2.90 22.45 -5.56
C PRO A 153 3.09 21.00 -6.04
N LEU A 154 3.24 20.02 -5.13
CA LEU A 154 3.29 18.60 -5.50
C LEU A 154 1.96 18.17 -6.14
N HIS A 155 0.83 18.52 -5.53
CA HIS A 155 -0.50 18.24 -6.05
C HIS A 155 -0.74 18.89 -7.42
N ALA A 156 -0.26 20.12 -7.62
CA ALA A 156 -0.38 20.81 -8.91
C ALA A 156 0.44 20.16 -10.04
N GLN A 157 1.41 19.31 -9.70
CA GLN A 157 2.20 18.52 -10.66
C GLN A 157 1.56 17.17 -10.99
N ALA A 158 0.29 16.93 -10.57
CA ALA A 158 -0.41 15.69 -10.83
C ALA A 158 -0.24 15.26 -12.30
N PRO A 159 0.21 14.02 -12.56
CA PRO A 159 0.25 13.51 -13.92
C PRO A 159 -1.17 13.59 -14.48
N SER A 160 -1.33 14.15 -15.69
CA SER A 160 -2.63 14.26 -16.36
C SER A 160 -3.38 12.94 -16.24
N LEU A 161 -4.53 12.94 -15.55
CA LEU A 161 -5.35 11.76 -15.27
C LEU A 161 -5.84 11.02 -16.53
N GLU A 162 -5.55 11.53 -17.73
CA GLU A 162 -5.88 10.91 -19.02
C GLU A 162 -5.21 9.54 -19.25
N ARG A 163 -4.15 9.19 -18.50
CA ARG A 163 -3.52 7.85 -18.65
C ARG A 163 -4.21 6.71 -17.89
N PHE A 164 -5.27 6.98 -17.12
CA PHE A 164 -6.01 5.92 -16.40
C PHE A 164 -7.36 5.56 -17.06
N SER A 165 -7.72 6.17 -18.20
CA SER A 165 -8.98 5.93 -18.90
C SER A 165 -8.85 5.13 -20.21
N GLU A 166 -7.66 4.67 -20.58
CA GLU A 166 -7.49 3.76 -21.73
C GLU A 166 -7.19 2.34 -21.26
N THR A 167 -8.24 1.58 -20.96
CA THR A 167 -8.54 0.29 -21.59
C THR A 167 -9.99 -0.06 -21.27
N SER A 168 -10.85 0.14 -22.27
CA SER A 168 -12.20 -0.45 -22.36
C SER A 168 -12.16 -1.97 -22.46
#